data_AF-A0A7V6U8E7-F1
#
_entry.id   AF-A0A7V6U8E7-F1
#
_cell.length_a   1.000
_cell.length_b   1.000
_cell.length_c   1.000
_cell.angle_alpha   90.00
_cell.angle_beta   90.00
_cell.angle_gamma   90.00
#
_symmetry.space_group_name_H-M   'P 1'
#
loop_
_entity.id
_entity.type
_entity.pdbx_description
1 polymer ?
#
loop_
_entity_poly.entity_id
_entity_poly.type
_entity_poly.pdbx_seq_one_letter_code
_entity_poly.pdbx_strand_id
1 'polypeptide(L)'
;MRKTCCISALILIFVILSSAIGFSAETPKSKEVVYSLNVWDGKDYAAPFYPSAYDTIYVMADYENVYSVKETLVYYWPLTREYMADWDGLNKDVGETIEVLKGNEIIGTYKKVDYVFYYPKGYWGGGTQLFTGDKAKEKKKEYDQAVNKYWKEVEAYYQAYEKYNKEVEEFYQNIQEGKPAGKIPQEPAPPTAPTFYVTDISKAYVFSLPPGQYTIRTKDKNEEIIPGTVKNLIAFSHRREGIGYNIIPESKWTYPEVADDSSEIVYQYREGTLYFQPYKEWEFNELYYNKLSKPQSPGRSDRWIWVHMDPVSNVKLRIYSGDSIFSEIRNRPYYVEQVPGSALGYNIKLLDRKENPYGMADFSAFKFSVPPTGDYKLVTIDSKGDIIENSDRYIRPITVTDARNIFIASLGPLIIGLVIYIIRRVGR
;
A
#
# COMPACT_ATOMS: atom_id res chain seq x y z
N MET A 1 66.60 11.94 -27.04
CA MET A 1 66.17 12.32 -25.67
C MET A 1 65.07 13.40 -25.60
N ARG A 2 64.88 14.30 -26.58
CA ARG A 2 63.82 15.34 -26.52
C ARG A 2 62.38 14.85 -26.78
N LYS A 3 62.18 13.77 -27.56
CA LYS A 3 60.83 13.29 -27.93
C LYS A 3 60.14 12.47 -26.83
N THR A 4 60.89 11.74 -26.00
CA THR A 4 60.35 10.94 -24.89
C THR A 4 59.85 11.82 -23.73
N CYS A 5 60.48 12.96 -23.48
CA CYS A 5 60.08 13.88 -22.41
C CYS A 5 58.72 14.56 -22.68
N CYS A 6 58.42 14.92 -23.94
CA CYS A 6 57.13 15.52 -24.30
C CYS A 6 55.96 14.53 -24.19
N ILE A 7 56.18 13.24 -24.48
CA ILE A 7 55.13 12.21 -24.39
C ILE A 7 54.81 11.91 -22.92
N SER A 8 55.82 11.81 -22.06
CA SER A 8 55.62 11.61 -20.62
C SER A 8 54.90 12.79 -19.97
N ALA A 9 55.19 14.03 -20.38
CA ALA A 9 54.48 15.22 -19.89
C ALA A 9 53.01 15.24 -20.33
N LEU A 10 52.71 14.83 -21.57
CA LEU A 10 51.33 14.73 -22.08
C LEU A 10 50.53 13.64 -21.37
N ILE A 11 51.13 12.48 -21.10
CA ILE A 11 50.48 11.40 -20.34
C ILE A 11 50.22 11.83 -18.90
N LEU A 12 51.15 12.54 -18.26
CA LEU A 12 50.96 13.04 -16.89
C LEU A 12 49.84 14.10 -16.83
N ILE A 13 49.76 14.99 -17.82
CA ILE A 13 48.65 15.95 -17.94
C ILE A 13 47.33 15.22 -18.16
N PHE A 14 47.30 14.16 -18.99
CA PHE A 14 46.09 13.36 -19.21
C PHE A 14 45.64 12.60 -17.96
N VAL A 15 46.58 12.08 -17.17
CA VAL A 15 46.30 11.41 -15.88
C VAL A 15 45.81 12.40 -14.83
N ILE A 16 46.38 13.62 -14.78
CA ILE A 16 45.95 14.68 -13.86
C ILE A 16 44.56 15.22 -14.26
N LEU A 17 44.29 15.40 -15.56
CA LEU A 17 42.98 15.81 -16.06
C LEU A 17 41.90 14.73 -15.90
N SER A 18 42.26 13.44 -15.94
CA SER A 18 41.31 12.35 -15.69
C SER A 18 41.04 12.11 -14.20
N SER A 19 41.97 12.48 -13.30
CA SER A 19 41.73 12.47 -11.85
C SER A 19 40.84 13.62 -11.34
N ALA A 20 40.60 14.66 -12.15
CA ALA A 20 39.75 15.79 -11.75
C ALA A 20 38.23 15.56 -11.98
N ILE A 21 37.83 14.46 -12.63
CA ILE A 21 36.42 14.15 -12.93
C ILE A 21 35.76 13.31 -11.81
N GLY A 22 36.52 12.92 -10.78
CA GLY A 22 36.06 11.99 -9.74
C GLY A 22 35.59 12.61 -8.42
N PHE A 23 35.48 13.94 -8.30
CA PHE A 23 34.79 14.54 -7.14
C PHE A 23 33.31 14.69 -7.51
N SER A 24 32.46 13.92 -6.84
CA SER A 24 31.00 14.10 -6.86
C SER A 24 30.69 15.54 -6.45
N ALA A 25 30.57 16.43 -7.43
CA ALA A 25 30.12 17.79 -7.21
C ALA A 25 28.73 17.69 -6.56
N GLU A 26 28.55 18.38 -5.43
CA GLU A 26 27.25 18.49 -4.79
C GLU A 26 26.22 18.91 -5.85
N THR A 27 25.13 18.17 -5.97
CA THR A 27 24.09 18.45 -6.96
C THR A 27 23.63 19.90 -6.80
N PRO A 28 23.66 20.73 -7.85
CA PRO A 28 23.34 22.14 -7.73
C PRO A 28 21.90 22.30 -7.23
N LYS A 29 21.77 23.00 -6.10
CA LYS A 29 20.50 23.31 -5.45
C LYS A 29 20.03 24.69 -5.89
N SER A 30 18.74 24.82 -6.17
CA SER A 30 18.10 26.10 -6.48
C SER A 30 17.02 26.41 -5.45
N LYS A 31 16.88 27.68 -5.06
CA LYS A 31 15.83 28.11 -4.15
C LYS A 31 14.52 28.21 -4.93
N GLU A 32 13.49 27.51 -4.49
CA GLU A 32 12.17 27.48 -5.13
C GLU A 32 11.04 27.64 -4.11
N VAL A 33 9.90 28.18 -4.58
CA VAL A 33 8.63 28.11 -3.85
C VAL A 33 7.85 26.92 -4.39
N VAL A 34 7.58 25.95 -3.54
CA VAL A 34 6.97 24.67 -3.89
C VAL A 34 5.70 24.42 -3.11
N TYR A 35 4.83 23.57 -3.66
CA TYR A 35 3.73 22.98 -2.90
C TYR A 35 4.21 21.67 -2.25
N SER A 36 4.08 21.56 -0.94
CA SER A 36 4.21 20.32 -0.16
C SER A 36 2.82 19.95 0.33
N LEU A 37 2.30 18.81 -0.14
CA LEU A 37 0.92 18.43 0.09
C LEU A 37 0.85 17.21 1.02
N ASN A 38 -0.31 17.01 1.61
CA ASN A 38 -0.75 15.69 2.04
C ASN A 38 -2.11 15.42 1.39
N VAL A 39 -2.15 14.44 0.51
CA VAL A 39 -3.31 14.15 -0.35
C VAL A 39 -3.86 12.78 -0.03
N TRP A 40 -5.19 12.66 0.03
CA TRP A 40 -5.84 11.36 0.23
C TRP A 40 -5.70 10.51 -1.03
N ASP A 41 -5.15 9.30 -0.91
CA ASP A 41 -4.91 8.41 -2.05
C ASP A 41 -5.92 7.25 -2.18
N GLY A 42 -6.96 7.28 -1.33
CA GLY A 42 -7.96 6.22 -1.21
C GLY A 42 -7.76 5.29 0.00
N LYS A 43 -6.56 5.29 0.59
CA LYS A 43 -6.22 4.44 1.74
C LYS A 43 -5.58 5.22 2.89
N ASP A 44 -4.63 6.09 2.56
CA ASP A 44 -3.88 6.90 3.50
C ASP A 44 -3.61 8.30 2.89
N TYR A 45 -2.86 9.13 3.61
CA TYR A 45 -2.39 10.41 3.09
C TYR A 45 -0.97 10.26 2.53
N ALA A 46 -0.84 10.42 1.22
CA ALA A 46 0.46 10.54 0.56
C ALA A 46 1.00 11.97 0.74
N ALA A 47 2.31 12.12 0.88
CA ALA A 47 2.96 13.43 1.09
C ALA A 47 3.81 13.87 -0.12
N PRO A 48 3.21 14.10 -1.31
CA PRO A 48 3.95 14.53 -2.48
C PRO A 48 4.38 15.99 -2.35
N PHE A 49 5.46 16.35 -3.06
CA PHE A 49 5.80 17.75 -3.30
C PHE A 49 5.86 18.04 -4.80
N TYR A 50 5.55 19.29 -5.15
CA TYR A 50 5.48 19.77 -6.52
C TYR A 50 6.52 20.86 -6.74
N PRO A 51 7.64 20.53 -7.42
CA PRO A 51 8.66 21.51 -7.76
C PRO A 51 8.13 22.49 -8.82
N SER A 52 8.83 23.61 -9.01
CA SER A 52 8.38 24.69 -9.89
C SER A 52 8.15 24.21 -11.33
N ALA A 53 8.92 23.21 -11.79
CA ALA A 53 8.83 22.62 -13.12
C ALA A 53 7.53 21.84 -13.40
N TYR A 54 6.69 21.57 -12.39
CA TYR A 54 5.44 20.82 -12.53
C TYR A 54 4.25 21.72 -12.20
N ASP A 55 3.43 22.00 -13.20
CA ASP A 55 2.37 23.00 -13.08
C ASP A 55 1.00 22.47 -12.69
N THR A 56 0.82 21.15 -12.71
CA THR A 56 -0.49 20.53 -12.42
C THR A 56 -0.40 19.65 -11.20
N ILE A 57 -1.25 19.96 -10.21
CA ILE A 57 -1.48 19.19 -9.00
C ILE A 57 -2.70 18.29 -9.21
N TYR A 58 -2.60 17.06 -8.73
CA TYR A 58 -3.68 16.07 -8.79
C TYR A 58 -4.10 15.69 -7.38
N VAL A 59 -5.40 15.75 -7.10
CA VAL A 59 -5.97 15.42 -5.79
C VAL A 59 -7.25 14.62 -5.94
N MET A 60 -7.56 13.81 -4.93
CA MET A 60 -8.85 13.11 -4.87
C MET A 60 -9.96 14.13 -4.61
N ALA A 61 -10.98 14.12 -5.45
CA ALA A 61 -12.15 14.98 -5.32
C ALA A 61 -12.99 14.60 -4.09
N ASP A 62 -13.65 15.59 -3.49
CA ASP A 62 -14.54 15.45 -2.33
C ASP A 62 -13.87 14.96 -1.02
N TYR A 63 -12.54 14.80 -1.02
CA TYR A 63 -11.74 14.55 0.19
C TYR A 63 -10.96 15.80 0.59
N GLU A 64 -10.80 15.99 1.90
CA GLU A 64 -9.94 17.04 2.42
C GLU A 64 -8.49 16.73 2.08
N ASN A 65 -7.80 17.70 1.47
CA ASN A 65 -6.38 17.61 1.19
C ASN A 65 -5.67 18.78 1.88
N VAL A 66 -4.43 18.54 2.30
CA VAL A 66 -3.61 19.52 3.00
C VAL A 66 -2.62 20.13 2.02
N TYR A 67 -2.61 21.45 1.92
CA TYR A 67 -1.72 22.21 1.04
C TYR A 67 -0.82 23.11 1.86
N SER A 68 0.48 22.90 1.75
CA SER A 68 1.50 23.80 2.33
C SER A 68 2.31 24.42 1.21
N VAL A 69 2.59 25.72 1.31
CA VAL A 69 3.48 26.41 0.38
C VAL A 69 4.76 26.72 1.11
N LYS A 70 5.88 26.19 0.60
CA LYS A 70 7.18 26.27 1.25
C LYS A 70 8.20 26.90 0.31
N GLU A 71 9.07 27.73 0.84
CA GLU A 71 10.35 28.05 0.20
C GLU A 71 11.38 27.02 0.66
N THR A 72 12.03 26.35 -0.29
CA THR A 72 13.02 25.29 -0.02
C THR A 72 14.13 25.28 -1.07
N LEU A 73 15.14 24.43 -0.87
CA LEU A 73 16.16 24.14 -1.87
C LEU A 73 15.75 22.88 -2.65
N VAL A 74 15.72 22.97 -3.97
CA VAL A 74 15.36 21.88 -4.88
C VAL A 74 16.57 21.51 -5.72
N TYR A 75 16.82 20.20 -5.87
CA TYR A 75 17.88 19.66 -6.72
C TYR A 75 17.38 18.45 -7.49
N TYR A 76 17.99 18.19 -8.64
CA TYR A 76 17.69 16.99 -9.43
C TYR A 76 18.54 15.81 -8.94
N TRP A 77 17.92 14.68 -8.63
CA TRP A 77 18.59 13.45 -8.20
C TRP A 77 18.69 12.46 -9.38
N PRO A 78 19.88 12.26 -9.98
CA PRO A 78 20.00 11.49 -11.22
C PRO A 78 19.65 10.00 -11.09
N LEU A 79 19.78 9.41 -9.90
CA LEU A 79 19.50 7.98 -9.69
C LEU A 79 18.00 7.65 -9.80
N THR A 80 17.15 8.50 -9.22
CA THR A 80 15.68 8.34 -9.33
C THR A 80 15.12 9.09 -10.53
N ARG A 81 15.92 10.01 -11.12
CA ARG A 81 15.53 10.92 -12.20
C ARG A 81 14.41 11.88 -11.81
N GLU A 82 14.41 12.30 -10.56
CA GLU A 82 13.39 13.16 -9.97
C GLU A 82 14.04 14.35 -9.25
N TYR A 83 13.33 15.47 -9.19
CA TYR A 83 13.64 16.55 -8.29
C TYR A 83 13.37 16.13 -6.85
N MET A 84 14.22 16.57 -5.93
CA MET A 84 14.13 16.34 -4.51
C MET A 84 14.15 17.69 -3.79
N ALA A 85 13.42 17.79 -2.69
CA ALA A 85 13.47 18.95 -1.80
C ALA A 85 14.42 18.67 -0.63
N ASP A 86 15.28 19.64 -0.34
CA ASP A 86 16.17 19.65 0.82
C ASP A 86 15.49 20.41 1.97
N TRP A 87 14.56 19.71 2.63
CA TRP A 87 13.80 20.24 3.75
C TRP A 87 14.66 20.56 4.98
N ASP A 88 15.82 19.90 5.12
CA ASP A 88 16.76 20.14 6.22
C ASP A 88 17.55 21.43 6.00
N GLY A 89 17.94 21.70 4.75
CA GLY A 89 18.64 22.92 4.37
C GLY A 89 17.76 24.17 4.42
N LEU A 90 16.53 24.09 3.89
CA LEU A 90 15.56 25.19 3.96
C LEU A 90 14.13 24.64 3.91
N ASN A 91 13.32 24.97 4.91
CA ASN A 91 11.90 24.64 4.95
C ASN A 91 11.11 25.79 5.57
N LYS A 92 10.98 26.88 4.80
CA LYS A 92 10.33 28.10 5.26
C LYS A 92 8.87 28.10 4.80
N ASP A 93 7.95 28.20 5.74
CA ASP A 93 6.53 28.37 5.46
C ASP A 93 6.25 29.76 4.85
N VAL A 94 5.52 29.79 3.74
CA VAL A 94 5.16 31.05 3.04
C VAL A 94 3.67 31.09 2.71
N GLY A 95 3.16 32.27 2.37
CA GLY A 95 1.75 32.49 2.05
C GLY A 95 0.85 32.70 3.27
N GLU A 96 -0.14 33.57 3.11
CA GLU A 96 -1.18 33.85 4.10
C GLU A 96 -2.52 33.23 3.72
N THR A 97 -2.88 33.34 2.44
CA THR A 97 -4.13 32.77 1.89
C THR A 97 -3.87 32.02 0.59
N ILE A 98 -4.69 31.01 0.33
CA ILE A 98 -4.76 30.35 -0.98
C ILE A 98 -6.14 30.62 -1.59
N GLU A 99 -6.13 31.05 -2.85
CA GLU A 99 -7.34 31.23 -3.65
C GLU A 99 -7.50 30.04 -4.60
N VAL A 100 -8.73 29.54 -4.70
CA VAL A 100 -9.12 28.52 -5.67
C VAL A 100 -10.04 29.18 -6.69
N LEU A 101 -9.69 29.02 -7.97
CA LEU A 101 -10.40 29.60 -9.09
C LEU A 101 -10.96 28.50 -10.00
N LYS A 102 -12.16 28.73 -10.53
CA LYS A 102 -12.75 27.95 -11.61
C LYS A 102 -12.88 28.85 -12.84
N GLY A 103 -11.99 28.65 -13.81
CA GLY A 103 -11.76 29.67 -14.84
C GLY A 103 -11.22 30.94 -14.20
N ASN A 104 -11.90 32.08 -14.38
CA ASN A 104 -11.49 33.37 -13.82
C ASN A 104 -12.23 33.75 -12.52
N GLU A 105 -13.16 32.92 -12.06
CA GLU A 105 -13.95 33.18 -10.86
C GLU A 105 -13.27 32.56 -9.63
N ILE A 106 -13.11 33.35 -8.56
CA ILE A 106 -12.64 32.85 -7.26
C ILE A 106 -13.83 32.15 -6.59
N ILE A 107 -13.72 30.84 -6.42
CA ILE A 107 -14.75 30.01 -5.77
C ILE A 107 -14.44 29.71 -4.29
N GLY A 108 -13.22 30.01 -3.85
CA GLY A 108 -12.80 29.79 -2.47
C GLY A 108 -11.54 30.56 -2.10
N THR A 109 -11.46 30.99 -0.85
CA THR A 109 -10.26 31.61 -0.25
C THR A 109 -10.05 31.00 1.11
N TYR A 110 -8.90 30.36 1.32
CA TYR A 110 -8.63 29.58 2.52
C TYR A 110 -7.44 30.16 3.29
N LYS A 111 -7.57 30.19 4.62
CA LYS A 111 -6.51 30.50 5.56
C LYS A 111 -5.92 29.22 6.13
N LYS A 112 -4.73 29.30 6.70
CA LYS A 112 -4.11 28.17 7.40
C LYS A 112 -4.92 27.80 8.63
N VAL A 113 -5.12 26.51 8.84
CA VAL A 113 -5.75 25.93 10.03
C VAL A 113 -4.78 24.96 10.69
N ASP A 114 -4.94 24.78 12.00
CA ASP A 114 -4.24 23.72 12.73
C ASP A 114 -4.72 22.35 12.21
N TYR A 115 -3.81 21.41 12.02
CA TYR A 115 -4.15 20.03 11.65
C TYR A 115 -3.20 19.02 12.29
N VAL A 116 -3.69 17.79 12.42
CA VAL A 116 -2.91 16.61 12.84
C VAL A 116 -3.34 15.38 12.04
N PHE A 117 -2.42 14.44 11.89
CA PHE A 117 -2.74 13.08 11.45
C PHE A 117 -2.85 12.16 12.66
N TYR A 118 -3.95 11.42 12.71
CA TYR A 118 -4.21 10.36 13.69
C TYR A 118 -4.03 9.00 13.03
N TYR A 119 -3.21 8.17 13.66
CA TYR A 119 -2.88 6.83 13.22
C TYR A 119 -3.41 5.83 14.25
N PRO A 120 -4.59 5.22 14.03
CA PRO A 120 -5.28 4.38 15.02
C PRO A 120 -4.51 3.12 15.42
N LYS A 121 -3.62 2.65 14.53
CA LYS A 121 -2.80 1.44 14.71
C LYS A 121 -1.30 1.76 14.76
N GLY A 122 -0.96 3.00 15.15
CA GLY A 122 0.39 3.52 15.12
C GLY A 122 0.81 3.96 13.72
N TYR A 123 1.95 4.65 13.62
CA TYR A 123 2.38 5.36 12.40
C TYR A 123 2.43 4.49 11.14
N TRP A 124 2.77 3.20 11.28
CA TRP A 124 2.86 2.25 10.16
C TRP A 124 1.64 1.32 10.02
N GLY A 125 0.61 1.52 10.84
CA GLY A 125 -0.56 0.63 10.92
C GLY A 125 -1.67 0.92 9.91
N GLY A 126 -1.54 2.01 9.14
CA GLY A 126 -2.51 2.46 8.13
C GLY A 126 -3.83 2.99 8.72
N GLY A 127 -4.70 3.48 7.83
CA GLY A 127 -6.01 4.04 8.19
C GLY A 127 -5.88 5.43 8.80
N THR A 128 -4.97 6.23 8.24
CA THR A 128 -4.64 7.59 8.69
C THR A 128 -5.86 8.51 8.56
N GLN A 129 -6.13 9.30 9.60
CA GLN A 129 -7.24 10.25 9.63
C GLN A 129 -6.72 11.67 9.81
N LEU A 130 -7.29 12.61 9.07
CA LEU A 130 -7.01 14.04 9.19
C LEU A 130 -8.00 14.67 10.17
N PHE A 131 -7.48 15.41 11.15
CA PHE A 131 -8.27 16.28 12.02
C PHE A 131 -7.79 17.72 11.89
N THR A 132 -8.72 18.68 11.85
CA THR A 132 -8.44 20.10 11.67
C THR A 132 -9.04 20.96 12.79
N GLY A 133 -8.52 22.18 12.95
CA GLY A 133 -8.99 23.17 13.90
C GLY A 133 -8.96 22.67 15.35
N ASP A 134 -10.06 22.88 16.08
CA ASP A 134 -10.13 22.48 17.49
C ASP A 134 -10.15 20.96 17.69
N LYS A 135 -10.67 20.19 16.71
CA LYS A 135 -10.58 18.72 16.75
C LYS A 135 -9.14 18.23 16.68
N ALA A 136 -8.27 18.94 15.95
CA ALA A 136 -6.85 18.61 15.89
C ALA A 136 -6.18 18.76 17.27
N LYS A 137 -6.49 19.86 17.97
CA LYS A 137 -5.99 20.13 19.33
C LYS A 137 -6.50 19.11 20.33
N GLU A 138 -7.77 18.73 20.24
CA GLU A 138 -8.37 17.71 21.08
C GLU A 138 -7.67 16.35 20.90
N LYS A 139 -7.47 15.93 19.65
CA LYS A 139 -6.77 14.66 19.34
C LYS A 139 -5.32 14.65 19.80
N LYS A 140 -4.59 15.77 19.63
CA LYS A 140 -3.24 15.90 20.16
C LYS A 140 -3.20 15.78 21.68
N LYS A 141 -4.13 16.45 22.37
CA LYS A 141 -4.24 16.39 23.83
C LYS A 141 -4.55 14.96 24.32
N GLU A 142 -5.43 14.23 23.64
CA GLU A 142 -5.74 12.83 23.93
C GLU A 142 -4.47 11.95 23.87
N TYR A 143 -3.67 12.11 22.81
CA TYR A 143 -2.42 11.38 22.66
C TYR A 143 -1.39 11.74 23.73
N ASP A 144 -1.18 13.04 23.98
CA ASP A 144 -0.22 13.50 25.01
C ASP A 144 -0.62 12.99 26.40
N GLN A 145 -1.92 12.91 26.71
CA GLN A 145 -2.41 12.30 27.95
C GLN A 145 -2.11 10.80 28.03
N ALA A 146 -2.29 10.05 26.94
CA ALA A 146 -1.98 8.63 26.88
C ALA A 146 -0.48 8.36 27.06
N VAL A 147 0.37 9.15 26.40
CA VAL A 147 1.84 9.08 26.53
C VAL A 147 2.28 9.42 27.95
N ASN A 148 1.75 10.50 28.54
CA ASN A 148 2.06 10.88 29.91
C ASN A 148 1.63 9.82 30.93
N LYS A 149 0.48 9.16 30.70
CA LYS A 149 0.03 8.04 31.53
C LYS A 149 1.00 6.86 31.43
N TYR A 150 1.39 6.48 30.21
CA TYR A 150 2.36 5.41 29.99
C TYR A 150 3.69 5.66 30.72
N TRP A 151 4.26 6.86 30.60
CA TRP A 151 5.52 7.18 31.28
C TRP A 151 5.43 7.12 32.81
N LYS A 152 4.29 7.49 33.39
CA LYS A 152 4.05 7.30 34.84
C LYS A 152 3.98 5.83 35.23
N GLU A 153 3.36 4.99 34.39
CA GLU A 153 3.31 3.54 34.61
C GLU A 153 4.70 2.90 34.45
N VAL A 154 5.53 3.39 33.51
CA VAL A 154 6.93 3.00 33.34
C VAL A 154 7.75 3.32 34.59
N GLU A 155 7.60 4.52 35.14
CA GLU A 155 8.28 4.90 36.39
C GLU A 155 7.88 3.97 37.54
N ALA A 156 6.58 3.70 37.70
CA ALA A 156 6.08 2.77 38.71
C ALA A 156 6.56 1.32 38.50
N TYR A 157 6.66 0.87 37.24
CA TYR A 157 7.19 -0.43 36.88
C TYR A 157 8.67 -0.57 37.30
N TYR A 158 9.51 0.44 37.02
CA TYR A 158 10.92 0.39 37.42
C TYR A 158 11.08 0.34 38.94
N GLN A 159 10.28 1.10 39.69
CA GLN A 159 10.27 1.02 41.16
C GLN A 159 9.84 -0.37 41.66
N ALA A 160 8.83 -0.97 41.04
CA ALA A 160 8.40 -2.34 41.36
C ALA A 160 9.46 -3.38 41.00
N TYR A 161 10.17 -3.19 39.88
CA TYR A 161 11.22 -4.09 39.41
C TYR A 161 12.45 -4.05 40.33
N GLU A 162 12.84 -2.87 40.82
CA GLU A 162 13.88 -2.74 41.84
C GLU A 162 13.52 -3.47 43.13
N LYS A 163 12.25 -3.36 43.57
CA LYS A 163 11.76 -4.08 44.74
C LYS A 163 11.76 -5.60 44.52
N TYR A 164 11.30 -6.05 43.35
CA TYR A 164 11.33 -7.44 42.94
C TYR A 164 12.75 -8.01 42.98
N ASN A 165 13.75 -7.30 42.44
CA ASN A 165 15.14 -7.76 42.47
C ASN A 165 15.67 -7.94 43.90
N LYS A 166 15.32 -7.04 44.82
CA LYS A 166 15.67 -7.18 46.25
C LYS A 166 15.00 -8.40 46.88
N GLU A 167 13.71 -8.58 46.63
CA GLU A 167 12.95 -9.74 47.14
C GLU A 167 13.50 -11.06 46.58
N VAL A 168 13.94 -11.09 45.32
CA VAL A 168 14.57 -12.27 44.69
C VAL A 168 15.94 -12.56 45.29
N GLU A 169 16.75 -11.54 45.53
CA GLU A 169 18.06 -11.69 46.18
C GLU A 169 17.89 -12.24 47.61
N GLU A 170 17.00 -11.66 48.40
CA GLU A 170 16.67 -12.15 49.75
C GLU A 170 16.12 -13.59 49.72
N PHE A 171 15.29 -13.91 48.74
CA PHE A 171 14.77 -15.27 48.54
C PHE A 171 15.91 -16.28 48.32
N TYR A 172 16.86 -16.00 47.42
CA TYR A 172 17.99 -16.90 47.16
C TYR A 172 18.98 -16.96 48.33
N GLN A 173 19.24 -15.85 49.03
CA GLN A 173 20.07 -15.84 50.24
C GLN A 173 19.47 -16.74 51.34
N ASN A 174 18.16 -16.63 51.59
CA ASN A 174 17.48 -17.47 52.57
C ASN A 174 17.57 -18.97 52.22
N ILE A 175 17.46 -19.34 50.93
CA ILE A 175 17.68 -20.72 50.49
C ILE A 175 19.11 -21.19 50.79
N GLN A 176 20.13 -20.37 50.47
CA GLN A 176 21.53 -20.72 50.71
C GLN A 176 21.85 -20.89 52.21
N GLU A 177 21.23 -20.09 53.06
CA GLU A 177 21.40 -20.14 54.52
C GLU A 177 20.54 -21.21 55.23
N GLY A 178 19.76 -22.00 54.47
CA GLY A 178 18.89 -23.05 55.02
C GLY A 178 17.66 -22.51 55.77
N LYS A 179 17.29 -21.24 55.55
CA LYS A 179 16.10 -20.59 56.11
C LYS A 179 14.88 -20.84 55.21
N PRO A 180 13.65 -20.85 55.75
CA PRO A 180 12.44 -20.95 54.93
C PRO A 180 12.29 -19.70 54.05
N ALA A 181 12.50 -19.86 52.74
CA ALA A 181 12.54 -18.76 51.78
C ALA A 181 11.17 -18.15 51.41
N GLY A 182 10.06 -18.78 51.82
CA GLY A 182 8.71 -18.25 51.53
C GLY A 182 8.28 -18.45 50.07
N LYS A 183 7.45 -17.53 49.55
CA LYS A 183 6.96 -17.56 48.16
C LYS A 183 7.98 -16.94 47.21
N ILE A 184 8.14 -17.54 46.03
CA ILE A 184 8.93 -16.97 44.94
C ILE A 184 8.33 -15.61 44.56
N PRO A 185 9.12 -14.51 44.57
CA PRO A 185 8.64 -13.20 44.13
C PRO A 185 8.10 -13.24 42.71
N GLN A 186 7.04 -12.48 42.42
CA GLN A 186 6.47 -12.40 41.09
C GLN A 186 7.02 -11.19 40.34
N GLU A 187 7.51 -11.42 39.13
CA GLU A 187 8.00 -10.35 38.27
C GLU A 187 6.85 -9.39 37.92
N PRO A 188 7.04 -8.06 38.06
CA PRO A 188 6.02 -7.10 37.67
C PRO A 188 5.82 -7.14 36.15
N ALA A 189 4.58 -6.94 35.70
CA ALA A 189 4.28 -6.89 34.26
C ALA A 189 4.68 -5.52 33.67
N PRO A 190 5.34 -5.49 32.50
CA PRO A 190 5.69 -4.24 31.85
C PRO A 190 4.44 -3.48 31.39
N PRO A 191 4.43 -2.14 31.47
CA PRO A 191 3.31 -1.33 31.01
C PRO A 191 3.17 -1.39 29.49
N THR A 192 1.93 -1.26 29.00
CA THR A 192 1.62 -1.30 27.57
C THR A 192 1.63 0.12 26.99
N ALA A 193 2.46 0.34 25.98
CA ALA A 193 2.51 1.62 25.27
C ALA A 193 1.19 1.90 24.51
N PRO A 194 0.84 3.18 24.26
CA PRO A 194 -0.28 3.53 23.40
C PRO A 194 -0.15 2.88 22.01
N THR A 195 -1.23 2.26 21.53
CA THR A 195 -1.26 1.58 20.23
C THR A 195 -1.55 2.51 19.05
N PHE A 196 -1.87 3.78 19.33
CA PHE A 196 -2.16 4.81 18.35
C PHE A 196 -1.14 5.95 18.43
N TYR A 197 -1.03 6.74 17.36
CA TYR A 197 -0.11 7.87 17.27
C TYR A 197 -0.82 9.11 16.72
N VAL A 198 -0.44 10.30 17.20
CA VAL A 198 -0.91 11.59 16.68
C VAL A 198 0.30 12.48 16.41
N THR A 199 0.37 13.07 15.22
CA THR A 199 1.44 14.02 14.88
C THR A 199 1.37 15.28 15.74
N ASP A 200 2.45 16.04 15.77
CA ASP A 200 2.39 17.39 16.30
C ASP A 200 1.49 18.30 15.45
N ILE A 201 0.94 19.33 16.08
CA ILE A 201 0.05 20.29 15.44
C ILE A 201 0.86 21.10 14.43
N SER A 202 0.43 21.05 13.17
CA SER A 202 0.98 21.84 12.07
C SER A 202 -0.08 22.78 11.49
N LYS A 203 0.35 23.75 10.68
CA LYS A 203 -0.55 24.72 10.03
C LYS A 203 -0.43 24.63 8.52
N ALA A 204 -1.57 24.52 7.84
CA ALA A 204 -1.65 24.45 6.38
C ALA A 204 -3.05 24.84 5.89
N TYR A 205 -3.19 25.02 4.58
CA TYR A 205 -4.51 25.19 3.97
C TYR A 205 -5.16 23.81 3.85
N VAL A 206 -6.42 23.68 4.27
CA VAL A 206 -7.16 22.42 4.14
C VAL A 206 -8.49 22.70 3.46
N PHE A 207 -8.74 21.99 2.36
CA PHE A 207 -10.00 22.07 1.64
C PHE A 207 -10.20 20.83 0.76
N SER A 208 -11.46 20.57 0.42
CA SER A 208 -11.89 19.60 -0.58
C SER A 208 -12.50 20.34 -1.77
N LEU A 209 -12.45 19.72 -2.95
CA LEU A 209 -13.06 20.23 -4.17
C LEU A 209 -13.83 19.12 -4.87
N PRO A 210 -14.99 19.43 -5.49
CA PRO A 210 -15.68 18.46 -6.32
C PRO A 210 -14.85 18.16 -7.59
N PRO A 211 -15.20 17.10 -8.34
CA PRO A 211 -14.48 16.76 -9.56
C PRO A 211 -14.44 17.92 -10.55
N GLY A 212 -13.25 18.26 -11.04
CA GLY A 212 -13.08 19.40 -11.92
C GLY A 212 -11.64 19.86 -12.11
N GLN A 213 -11.49 20.88 -12.95
CA GLN A 213 -10.23 21.58 -13.19
C GLN A 213 -10.31 22.97 -12.58
N TYR A 214 -9.26 23.34 -11.86
CA TYR A 214 -9.15 24.56 -11.09
C TYR A 214 -7.78 25.19 -11.28
N THR A 215 -7.66 26.44 -10.87
CA THR A 215 -6.37 27.10 -10.69
C THR A 215 -6.25 27.47 -9.22
N ILE A 216 -5.10 27.21 -8.62
CA ILE A 216 -4.77 27.69 -7.28
C ILE A 216 -3.65 28.70 -7.35
N ARG A 217 -3.69 29.67 -6.44
CA ARG A 217 -2.63 30.67 -6.27
C ARG A 217 -2.56 31.11 -4.83
N THR A 218 -1.36 31.43 -4.35
CA THR A 218 -1.15 31.82 -2.96
C THR A 218 -0.80 33.30 -2.87
N LYS A 219 -1.42 34.00 -1.92
CA LYS A 219 -1.15 35.41 -1.63
C LYS A 219 -0.31 35.56 -0.38
N ASP A 220 0.52 36.59 -0.36
CA ASP A 220 1.26 37.00 0.81
C ASP A 220 0.44 37.92 1.73
N LYS A 221 1.10 38.47 2.75
CA LYS A 221 0.52 39.41 3.72
C LYS A 221 0.10 40.77 3.13
N ASN A 222 0.60 41.12 1.94
CA ASN A 222 0.26 42.33 1.21
C ASN A 222 -0.86 42.07 0.17
N GLU A 223 -1.46 40.88 0.20
CA GLU A 223 -2.45 40.39 -0.78
C GLU A 223 -1.89 40.22 -2.22
N GLU A 224 -0.57 40.20 -2.37
CA GLU A 224 0.10 39.99 -3.66
C GLU A 224 0.27 38.49 -3.94
N ILE A 225 0.11 38.09 -5.21
CA ILE A 225 0.30 36.70 -5.62
C ILE A 225 1.80 36.37 -5.54
N ILE A 226 2.15 35.31 -4.81
CA ILE A 226 3.52 34.84 -4.69
C ILE A 226 3.94 34.18 -6.02
N PRO A 227 5.03 34.65 -6.67
CA PRO A 227 5.53 34.05 -7.91
C PRO A 227 5.79 32.54 -7.76
N GLY A 228 5.44 31.76 -8.77
CA GLY A 228 5.60 30.30 -8.77
C GLY A 228 4.48 29.51 -8.09
N THR A 229 3.52 30.18 -7.42
CA THR A 229 2.40 29.51 -6.74
C THR A 229 1.16 29.32 -7.60
N VAL A 230 1.13 29.88 -8.81
CA VAL A 230 0.00 29.65 -9.73
C VAL A 230 0.14 28.24 -10.31
N LYS A 231 -0.79 27.35 -9.95
CA LYS A 231 -0.80 25.95 -10.40
C LYS A 231 -2.18 25.54 -10.89
N ASN A 232 -2.22 24.67 -11.89
CA ASN A 232 -3.43 23.94 -12.23
C ASN A 232 -3.69 22.90 -11.15
N LEU A 233 -4.95 22.69 -10.79
CA LEU A 233 -5.38 21.69 -9.83
C LEU A 233 -6.49 20.86 -10.45
N ILE A 234 -6.26 19.56 -10.57
CA ILE A 234 -7.23 18.58 -11.08
C ILE A 234 -7.73 17.79 -9.89
N ALA A 235 -8.97 18.03 -9.51
CA ALA A 235 -9.70 17.18 -8.58
C ALA A 235 -10.39 16.08 -9.39
N PHE A 236 -10.02 14.83 -9.17
CA PHE A 236 -10.56 13.69 -9.91
C PHE A 236 -11.16 12.65 -8.96
N SER A 237 -12.10 11.87 -9.48
CA SER A 237 -12.69 10.74 -8.76
C SER A 237 -12.57 9.47 -9.61
N HIS A 238 -12.93 8.35 -9.01
CA HIS A 238 -12.98 7.07 -9.69
C HIS A 238 -14.12 7.06 -10.72
N ARG A 239 -13.96 6.28 -11.78
CA ARG A 239 -15.00 6.07 -12.80
C ARG A 239 -15.95 4.93 -12.43
N ARG A 240 -15.40 3.87 -11.83
CA ARG A 240 -16.12 2.68 -11.40
C ARG A 240 -15.65 2.28 -10.01
N GLU A 241 -16.54 1.60 -9.28
CA GLU A 241 -16.22 0.94 -8.02
C GLU A 241 -16.78 -0.49 -7.99
N GLY A 242 -16.13 -1.35 -7.22
CA GLY A 242 -16.52 -2.74 -7.11
C GLY A 242 -15.82 -3.48 -5.98
N ILE A 243 -15.92 -4.81 -6.02
CA ILE A 243 -15.19 -5.71 -5.13
C ILE A 243 -14.20 -6.52 -5.95
N GLY A 244 -12.92 -6.30 -5.68
CA GLY A 244 -11.80 -7.05 -6.23
C GLY A 244 -11.43 -8.20 -5.33
N TYR A 245 -10.67 -9.14 -5.88
CA TYR A 245 -10.20 -10.31 -5.14
C TYR A 245 -8.71 -10.49 -5.28
N ASN A 246 -8.01 -10.47 -4.15
CA ASN A 246 -6.70 -11.10 -4.06
C ASN A 246 -6.92 -12.61 -3.83
N ILE A 247 -6.34 -13.43 -4.69
CA ILE A 247 -6.57 -14.85 -4.78
C ILE A 247 -5.26 -15.54 -4.50
N ILE A 248 -5.24 -16.38 -3.48
CA ILE A 248 -4.04 -17.10 -3.11
C ILE A 248 -4.25 -18.57 -3.41
N PRO A 249 -3.64 -19.10 -4.49
CA PRO A 249 -3.69 -20.52 -4.77
C PRO A 249 -2.90 -21.30 -3.73
N GLU A 250 -3.44 -22.44 -3.26
CA GLU A 250 -2.71 -23.32 -2.33
C GLU A 250 -1.35 -23.76 -2.91
N SER A 251 -1.26 -23.93 -4.23
CA SER A 251 -0.01 -24.28 -4.92
C SER A 251 1.00 -23.14 -5.07
N LYS A 252 0.60 -21.87 -4.85
CA LYS A 252 1.48 -20.69 -4.95
C LYS A 252 1.17 -19.60 -3.92
N TRP A 253 1.32 -19.90 -2.62
CA TRP A 253 1.05 -18.98 -1.51
C TRP A 253 1.78 -17.64 -1.64
N THR A 254 3.04 -17.66 -2.09
CA THR A 254 3.89 -16.46 -2.18
C THR A 254 3.64 -15.61 -3.43
N TYR A 255 2.79 -16.06 -4.35
CA TYR A 255 2.42 -15.34 -5.57
C TYR A 255 0.90 -15.28 -5.70
N PRO A 256 0.25 -14.32 -5.02
CA PRO A 256 -1.17 -14.07 -5.18
C PRO A 256 -1.50 -13.63 -6.61
N GLU A 257 -2.67 -14.01 -7.08
CA GLU A 257 -3.29 -13.53 -8.32
C GLU A 257 -4.37 -12.50 -7.97
N VAL A 258 -4.67 -11.58 -8.88
CA VAL A 258 -5.71 -10.55 -8.69
C VAL A 258 -6.84 -10.73 -9.69
N ALA A 259 -8.06 -10.43 -9.27
CA ALA A 259 -9.23 -10.38 -10.13
C ALA A 259 -10.04 -9.11 -9.80
N ASP A 260 -9.77 -8.04 -10.55
CA ASP A 260 -10.15 -6.66 -10.26
C ASP A 260 -11.28 -6.14 -11.16
N ASP A 261 -11.61 -6.85 -12.24
CA ASP A 261 -12.78 -6.53 -13.07
C ASP A 261 -13.79 -7.69 -13.02
N SER A 262 -15.09 -7.38 -12.97
CA SER A 262 -16.15 -8.40 -12.94
C SER A 262 -16.19 -9.26 -14.21
N SER A 263 -15.60 -8.77 -15.30
CA SER A 263 -15.41 -9.55 -16.53
C SER A 263 -14.26 -10.56 -16.47
N GLU A 264 -13.39 -10.48 -15.45
CA GLU A 264 -12.27 -11.40 -15.30
C GLU A 264 -12.72 -12.78 -14.81
N ILE A 265 -12.08 -13.80 -15.36
CA ILE A 265 -12.34 -15.20 -15.05
C ILE A 265 -11.15 -15.76 -14.28
N VAL A 266 -11.43 -16.30 -13.10
CA VAL A 266 -10.45 -16.99 -12.26
C VAL A 266 -10.27 -18.41 -12.79
N TYR A 267 -9.09 -18.71 -13.31
CA TYR A 267 -8.78 -20.04 -13.84
C TYR A 267 -8.06 -20.88 -12.80
N GLN A 268 -8.63 -22.02 -12.43
CA GLN A 268 -7.98 -23.00 -11.57
C GLN A 268 -7.52 -24.19 -12.40
N TYR A 269 -6.22 -24.51 -12.36
CA TYR A 269 -5.71 -25.71 -13.02
C TYR A 269 -6.10 -26.94 -12.20
N ARG A 270 -6.90 -27.85 -12.78
CA ARG A 270 -7.44 -29.07 -12.12
C ARG A 270 -8.25 -28.77 -10.85
N GLU A 271 -8.48 -29.80 -10.03
CA GLU A 271 -8.94 -29.58 -8.65
C GLU A 271 -7.86 -28.85 -7.83
N GLY A 272 -8.29 -27.97 -6.94
CA GLY A 272 -7.37 -27.22 -6.10
C GLY A 272 -8.09 -26.32 -5.11
N THR A 273 -7.34 -25.79 -4.15
CA THR A 273 -7.87 -24.84 -3.17
C THR A 273 -7.47 -23.41 -3.51
N LEU A 274 -8.45 -22.51 -3.53
CA LEU A 274 -8.27 -21.08 -3.66
C LEU A 274 -8.66 -20.37 -2.36
N TYR A 275 -7.87 -19.39 -1.96
CA TYR A 275 -8.12 -18.54 -0.81
C TYR A 275 -8.40 -17.12 -1.30
N PHE A 276 -9.64 -16.66 -1.15
CA PHE A 276 -10.07 -15.33 -1.62
C PHE A 276 -9.96 -14.31 -0.49
N GLN A 277 -9.46 -13.13 -0.81
CA GLN A 277 -9.47 -11.95 0.05
C GLN A 277 -10.15 -10.81 -0.72
N PRO A 278 -11.41 -10.47 -0.38
CA PRO A 278 -12.12 -9.40 -1.05
C PRO A 278 -11.64 -8.02 -0.59
N TYR A 279 -11.50 -7.09 -1.53
CA TYR A 279 -11.15 -5.69 -1.31
C TYR A 279 -12.14 -4.78 -2.02
N LYS A 280 -12.45 -3.62 -1.43
CA LYS A 280 -13.05 -2.53 -2.19
C LYS A 280 -12.03 -2.03 -3.20
N GLU A 281 -12.47 -1.79 -4.42
CA GLU A 281 -11.60 -1.29 -5.48
C GLU A 281 -12.26 -0.16 -6.24
N TRP A 282 -11.42 0.75 -6.69
CA TRP A 282 -11.81 1.91 -7.48
C TRP A 282 -10.99 1.97 -8.76
N GLU A 283 -11.67 2.28 -9.86
CA GLU A 283 -11.02 2.42 -11.17
C GLU A 283 -10.69 3.89 -11.44
N PHE A 284 -9.40 4.16 -11.61
CA PHE A 284 -8.88 5.50 -11.85
C PHE A 284 -8.19 5.61 -13.20
N ASN A 285 -8.10 6.84 -13.71
CA ASN A 285 -7.19 7.16 -14.80
C ASN A 285 -5.74 6.99 -14.32
N GLU A 286 -4.93 6.22 -15.06
CA GLU A 286 -3.56 5.88 -14.65
C GLU A 286 -2.69 7.13 -14.46
N LEU A 287 -2.79 8.11 -15.38
CA LEU A 287 -2.06 9.36 -15.24
C LEU A 287 -2.43 10.09 -13.94
N TYR A 288 -3.72 10.26 -13.68
CA TYR A 288 -4.16 11.07 -12.53
C TYR A 288 -3.80 10.41 -11.20
N TYR A 289 -4.02 9.10 -11.09
CA TYR A 289 -3.69 8.36 -9.87
C TYR A 289 -2.18 8.30 -9.61
N ASN A 290 -1.35 8.05 -10.64
CA ASN A 290 0.11 8.07 -10.48
C ASN A 290 0.61 9.45 -10.04
N LYS A 291 0.07 10.51 -10.63
CA LYS A 291 0.47 11.89 -10.33
C LYS A 291 0.02 12.36 -8.95
N LEU A 292 -1.04 11.77 -8.39
CA LEU A 292 -1.53 12.10 -7.05
C LEU A 292 -0.45 11.89 -5.99
N SER A 293 0.17 10.69 -5.93
CA SER A 293 1.19 10.37 -4.92
C SER A 293 2.63 10.59 -5.43
N LYS A 294 2.84 10.50 -6.75
CA LYS A 294 4.17 10.67 -7.39
C LYS A 294 4.07 11.66 -8.55
N PRO A 295 4.11 12.98 -8.29
CA PRO A 295 3.93 14.02 -9.31
C PRO A 295 4.89 13.95 -10.50
N GLN A 296 6.06 13.36 -10.29
CA GLN A 296 7.13 13.26 -11.29
C GLN A 296 7.10 11.92 -12.05
N SER A 297 6.28 10.96 -11.61
CA SER A 297 6.13 9.67 -12.29
C SER A 297 5.34 9.79 -13.59
N PRO A 298 5.64 8.96 -14.60
CA PRO A 298 4.84 8.90 -15.83
C PRO A 298 3.47 8.27 -15.57
N GLY A 299 2.55 8.48 -16.52
CA GLY A 299 1.27 7.78 -16.57
C GLY A 299 0.56 8.03 -17.88
N ARG A 300 -0.33 7.14 -18.29
CA ARG A 300 -1.04 7.27 -19.55
C ARG A 300 -2.46 7.79 -19.33
N SER A 301 -2.84 8.81 -20.08
CA SER A 301 -4.19 9.38 -20.00
C SER A 301 -5.26 8.51 -20.66
N ASP A 302 -4.87 7.59 -21.54
CA ASP A 302 -5.77 6.66 -22.24
C ASP A 302 -6.01 5.35 -21.47
N ARG A 303 -5.34 5.14 -20.35
CA ARG A 303 -5.41 3.92 -19.55
C ARG A 303 -6.13 4.12 -18.22
N TRP A 304 -6.85 3.07 -17.81
CA TRP A 304 -7.51 2.97 -16.51
C TRP A 304 -6.89 1.82 -15.71
N ILE A 305 -6.80 2.00 -14.41
CA ILE A 305 -6.25 1.02 -13.47
C ILE A 305 -7.21 0.84 -12.29
N TRP A 306 -7.36 -0.40 -11.84
CA TRP A 306 -8.01 -0.71 -10.57
C TRP A 306 -7.00 -0.55 -9.44
N VAL A 307 -7.47 0.03 -8.34
CA VAL A 307 -6.66 0.22 -7.13
C VAL A 307 -7.43 -0.34 -5.96
N HIS A 308 -6.79 -1.22 -5.19
CA HIS A 308 -7.36 -1.78 -3.96
C HIS A 308 -7.33 -0.73 -2.85
N MET A 309 -8.51 -0.44 -2.30
CA MET A 309 -8.71 0.48 -1.20
C MET A 309 -8.61 -0.29 0.13
N ASP A 310 -9.75 -0.67 0.70
CA ASP A 310 -9.85 -1.36 1.98
C ASP A 310 -10.24 -2.84 1.83
N PRO A 311 -9.72 -3.73 2.69
CA PRO A 311 -10.27 -5.07 2.83
C PRO A 311 -11.75 -5.03 3.19
N VAL A 312 -12.56 -5.89 2.56
CA VAL A 312 -13.98 -5.98 2.89
C VAL A 312 -14.14 -6.83 4.15
N SER A 313 -14.74 -6.24 5.19
CA SER A 313 -15.00 -6.91 6.46
C SER A 313 -16.49 -7.22 6.64
N ASN A 314 -16.82 -8.17 7.54
CA ASN A 314 -18.19 -8.58 7.86
C ASN A 314 -19.02 -9.09 6.68
N VAL A 315 -18.37 -9.72 5.71
CA VAL A 315 -19.00 -10.32 4.53
C VAL A 315 -18.89 -11.84 4.52
N LYS A 316 -19.72 -12.47 3.70
CA LYS A 316 -19.60 -13.87 3.30
C LYS A 316 -19.37 -13.96 1.81
N LEU A 317 -18.76 -15.04 1.36
CA LEU A 317 -18.73 -15.36 -0.06
C LEU A 317 -19.71 -16.48 -0.35
N ARG A 318 -20.48 -16.34 -1.42
CA ARG A 318 -21.39 -17.37 -1.90
C ARG A 318 -20.96 -17.81 -3.28
N ILE A 319 -20.96 -19.12 -3.49
CA ILE A 319 -20.59 -19.73 -4.74
C ILE A 319 -21.82 -20.41 -5.30
N TYR A 320 -22.12 -20.09 -6.55
CA TYR A 320 -23.19 -20.67 -7.33
C TYR A 320 -22.64 -21.65 -8.36
N SER A 321 -23.42 -22.69 -8.65
CA SER A 321 -23.23 -23.57 -9.81
C SER A 321 -24.56 -23.57 -10.57
N GLY A 322 -24.56 -22.96 -11.76
CA GLY A 322 -25.81 -22.50 -12.38
C GLY A 322 -26.55 -21.53 -11.45
N ASP A 323 -27.86 -21.75 -11.25
CA ASP A 323 -28.69 -20.91 -10.39
C ASP A 323 -28.76 -21.40 -8.93
N SER A 324 -28.11 -22.52 -8.61
CA SER A 324 -28.13 -23.12 -7.28
C SER A 324 -26.93 -22.69 -6.45
N ILE A 325 -27.14 -22.47 -5.15
CA ILE A 325 -26.06 -22.20 -4.20
C ILE A 325 -25.26 -23.49 -4.00
N PHE A 326 -24.00 -23.48 -4.42
CA PHE A 326 -23.06 -24.58 -4.24
C PHE A 326 -22.37 -24.52 -2.87
N SER A 327 -21.97 -23.33 -2.42
CA SER A 327 -21.28 -23.16 -1.14
C SER A 327 -21.48 -21.75 -0.56
N GLU A 328 -21.45 -21.64 0.78
CA GLU A 328 -21.34 -20.38 1.50
C GLU A 328 -20.09 -20.43 2.40
N ILE A 329 -19.15 -19.53 2.16
CA ILE A 329 -17.82 -19.51 2.76
C ILE A 329 -17.71 -18.33 3.71
N ARG A 330 -17.05 -18.56 4.84
CA ARG A 330 -16.75 -17.54 5.84
C ARG A 330 -15.25 -17.29 5.91
N ASN A 331 -14.89 -16.05 6.24
CA ASN A 331 -13.50 -15.68 6.46
C ASN A 331 -12.94 -16.47 7.67
N ARG A 332 -11.73 -17.01 7.52
CA ARG A 332 -11.04 -17.77 8.57
C ARG A 332 -9.55 -17.40 8.60
N PRO A 333 -8.90 -17.45 9.77
CA PRO A 333 -7.46 -17.24 9.89
C PRO A 333 -6.67 -18.50 9.53
N TYR A 334 -5.57 -18.33 8.80
CA TYR A 334 -4.67 -19.39 8.36
C TYR A 334 -3.21 -19.06 8.71
N TYR A 335 -2.40 -20.10 8.90
CA TYR A 335 -0.95 -19.99 9.02
C TYR A 335 -0.28 -20.98 8.07
N VAL A 336 0.95 -20.69 7.68
CA VAL A 336 1.72 -21.40 6.68
C VAL A 336 2.88 -22.11 7.36
N GLU A 337 2.91 -23.43 7.23
CA GLU A 337 4.00 -24.25 7.75
C GLU A 337 4.90 -24.69 6.58
N GLN A 338 6.19 -24.38 6.66
CA GLN A 338 7.15 -24.87 5.67
C GLN A 338 7.37 -26.37 5.86
N VAL A 339 7.37 -27.12 4.76
CA VAL A 339 7.68 -28.55 4.80
C VAL A 339 9.20 -28.71 4.93
N PRO A 340 9.71 -29.36 5.99
CA PRO A 340 11.14 -29.57 6.15
C PRO A 340 11.66 -30.58 5.12
N GLY A 341 12.73 -30.26 4.40
CA GLY A 341 13.39 -31.17 3.47
C GLY A 341 14.03 -30.50 2.25
N SER A 342 14.55 -31.31 1.34
CA SER A 342 15.14 -30.86 0.06
C SER A 342 14.09 -30.42 -0.98
N ALA A 343 12.83 -30.76 -0.77
CA ALA A 343 11.70 -30.26 -1.54
C ALA A 343 11.19 -28.97 -0.88
N LEU A 344 11.43 -27.82 -1.52
CA LEU A 344 10.84 -26.55 -1.12
C LEU A 344 9.31 -26.65 -1.24
N GLY A 345 8.59 -26.55 -0.12
CA GLY A 345 7.13 -26.66 -0.08
C GLY A 345 6.53 -26.10 1.21
N TYR A 346 5.21 -25.94 1.25
CA TYR A 346 4.50 -25.40 2.40
C TYR A 346 3.07 -25.97 2.48
N ASN A 347 2.50 -25.93 3.69
CA ASN A 347 1.13 -26.32 3.98
C ASN A 347 0.37 -25.14 4.60
N ILE A 348 -0.79 -24.81 4.06
CA ILE A 348 -1.68 -23.80 4.62
C ILE A 348 -2.63 -24.49 5.60
N LYS A 349 -2.52 -24.17 6.89
CA LYS A 349 -3.34 -24.75 7.96
C LYS A 349 -4.28 -23.71 8.54
N LEU A 350 -5.48 -24.16 8.92
CA LEU A 350 -6.44 -23.33 9.65
C LEU A 350 -5.86 -23.06 11.05
N LEU A 351 -5.87 -21.80 11.49
CA LEU A 351 -5.48 -21.46 12.85
C LEU A 351 -6.65 -21.73 13.80
N ASP A 352 -6.61 -22.86 14.52
CA ASP A 352 -7.49 -23.11 15.66
C ASP A 352 -6.83 -22.66 16.97
N ARG A 353 -7.40 -21.63 17.60
CA ARG A 353 -6.91 -21.10 18.88
C ARG A 353 -7.06 -22.07 20.05
N LYS A 354 -7.87 -23.13 19.91
CA LYS A 354 -7.92 -24.20 20.92
C LYS A 354 -6.66 -25.06 20.87
N GLU A 355 -6.14 -25.32 19.68
CA GLU A 355 -4.94 -26.14 19.46
C GLU A 355 -3.67 -25.32 19.59
N ASN A 356 -3.70 -24.06 19.14
CA ASN A 356 -2.58 -23.12 19.25
C ASN A 356 -3.03 -21.77 19.84
N PRO A 357 -3.13 -21.66 21.18
CA PRO A 357 -3.63 -20.45 21.86
C PRO A 357 -2.79 -19.21 21.59
N TYR A 358 -1.50 -19.38 21.31
CA TYR A 358 -0.52 -18.32 21.09
C TYR A 358 -0.15 -18.15 19.60
N GLY A 359 -0.76 -18.94 18.72
CA GLY A 359 -0.46 -18.89 17.29
C GLY A 359 -0.94 -17.58 16.65
N MET A 360 -0.10 -17.03 15.79
CA MET A 360 -0.46 -15.90 14.94
C MET A 360 -0.85 -16.41 13.55
N ALA A 361 -1.87 -15.78 12.97
CA ALA A 361 -2.26 -16.07 11.59
C ALA A 361 -1.34 -15.30 10.65
N ASP A 362 -0.85 -15.97 9.61
CA ASP A 362 -0.12 -15.28 8.53
C ASP A 362 -1.10 -14.48 7.66
N PHE A 363 -2.35 -14.96 7.54
CA PHE A 363 -3.40 -14.27 6.78
C PHE A 363 -4.81 -14.73 7.18
N SER A 364 -5.83 -14.05 6.67
CA SER A 364 -7.22 -14.50 6.72
C SER A 364 -7.82 -14.49 5.33
N ALA A 365 -8.62 -15.50 4.98
CA ALA A 365 -9.23 -15.63 3.67
C ALA A 365 -10.51 -16.49 3.69
N PHE A 366 -11.22 -16.46 2.56
CA PHE A 366 -12.35 -17.33 2.26
C PHE A 366 -11.86 -18.52 1.42
N LYS A 367 -11.79 -19.70 2.02
CA LYS A 367 -11.32 -20.93 1.38
C LYS A 367 -12.40 -21.56 0.50
N PHE A 368 -12.09 -21.81 -0.77
CA PHE A 368 -12.89 -22.61 -1.67
C PHE A 368 -12.08 -23.77 -2.26
N SER A 369 -12.57 -24.98 -2.09
CA SER A 369 -12.04 -26.16 -2.79
C SER A 369 -12.77 -26.31 -4.12
N VAL A 370 -12.09 -25.92 -5.20
CA VAL A 370 -12.62 -25.93 -6.56
C VAL A 370 -12.70 -27.37 -7.07
N PRO A 371 -13.90 -27.88 -7.41
CA PRO A 371 -14.03 -29.21 -8.00
C PRO A 371 -13.40 -29.30 -9.41
N PRO A 372 -13.07 -30.50 -9.89
CA PRO A 372 -12.33 -30.68 -11.16
C PRO A 372 -13.12 -30.30 -12.41
N THR A 373 -14.45 -30.20 -12.32
CA THR A 373 -15.35 -29.87 -13.42
C THR A 373 -16.52 -29.03 -12.94
N GLY A 374 -16.98 -28.09 -13.78
CA GLY A 374 -18.14 -27.24 -13.51
C GLY A 374 -17.83 -25.79 -13.88
N ASP A 375 -18.84 -24.92 -13.86
CA ASP A 375 -18.67 -23.47 -13.93
C ASP A 375 -19.22 -22.89 -12.64
N TYR A 376 -18.42 -22.08 -11.94
CA TYR A 376 -18.79 -21.53 -10.65
C TYR A 376 -18.84 -20.01 -10.72
N LYS A 377 -19.80 -19.41 -10.02
CA LYS A 377 -19.91 -17.95 -9.87
C LYS A 377 -19.76 -17.59 -8.39
N LEU A 378 -18.70 -16.87 -8.07
CA LEU A 378 -18.46 -16.27 -6.77
C LEU A 378 -19.21 -14.93 -6.69
N VAL A 379 -19.82 -14.62 -5.56
CA VAL A 379 -20.34 -13.29 -5.23
C VAL A 379 -20.04 -12.96 -3.76
N THR A 380 -19.87 -11.68 -3.46
CA THR A 380 -19.78 -11.19 -2.07
C THR A 380 -21.16 -10.83 -1.54
N ILE A 381 -21.46 -11.30 -0.33
CA ILE A 381 -22.71 -11.06 0.38
C ILE A 381 -22.44 -10.20 1.60
N ASP A 382 -23.22 -9.14 1.78
CA ASP A 382 -23.11 -8.23 2.92
C ASP A 382 -23.69 -8.84 4.22
N SER A 383 -23.68 -8.06 5.31
CA SER A 383 -24.21 -8.50 6.60
C SER A 383 -25.73 -8.64 6.64
N LYS A 384 -26.46 -8.03 5.70
CA LYS A 384 -27.92 -8.13 5.55
C LYS A 384 -28.34 -9.33 4.70
N GLY A 385 -27.40 -9.90 3.95
CA GLY A 385 -27.65 -11.02 3.03
C GLY A 385 -27.79 -10.61 1.57
N ASP A 386 -27.57 -9.33 1.26
CA ASP A 386 -27.68 -8.77 -0.09
C ASP A 386 -26.36 -8.98 -0.86
N ILE A 387 -26.47 -9.19 -2.18
CA ILE A 387 -25.30 -9.29 -3.06
C ILE A 387 -24.71 -7.90 -3.25
N ILE A 388 -23.40 -7.76 -3.01
CA ILE A 388 -22.68 -6.52 -3.29
C ILE A 388 -22.50 -6.39 -4.80
N GLU A 389 -22.85 -5.21 -5.35
CA GLU A 389 -22.72 -4.91 -6.77
C GLU A 389 -21.25 -5.04 -7.24
N ASN A 390 -21.05 -5.48 -8.49
CA ASN A 390 -19.74 -5.70 -9.11
C ASN A 390 -18.79 -6.65 -8.35
N SER A 391 -19.34 -7.46 -7.44
CA SER A 391 -18.57 -8.46 -6.70
C SER A 391 -18.54 -9.83 -7.37
N ASP A 392 -19.18 -10.01 -8.52
CA ASP A 392 -19.20 -11.31 -9.14
C ASP A 392 -17.91 -11.67 -9.86
N ARG A 393 -17.47 -12.92 -9.72
CA ARG A 393 -16.35 -13.50 -10.47
C ARG A 393 -16.67 -14.92 -10.90
N TYR A 394 -16.36 -15.24 -12.15
CA TYR A 394 -16.46 -16.61 -12.64
C TYR A 394 -15.19 -17.38 -12.28
N ILE A 395 -15.36 -18.58 -11.75
CA ILE A 395 -14.28 -19.52 -11.46
C ILE A 395 -14.44 -20.72 -12.39
N ARG A 396 -13.43 -20.96 -13.23
CA ARG A 396 -13.43 -22.05 -14.21
C ARG A 396 -12.27 -23.01 -13.96
N PRO A 397 -12.55 -24.27 -13.59
CA PRO A 397 -11.54 -25.31 -13.59
C PRO A 397 -11.14 -25.66 -15.02
N ILE A 398 -9.84 -25.60 -15.32
CA ILE A 398 -9.28 -26.04 -16.59
C ILE A 398 -9.07 -27.55 -16.50
N THR A 399 -9.86 -28.30 -17.27
CA THR A 399 -9.62 -29.73 -17.47
C THR A 399 -8.56 -29.92 -18.54
N VAL A 400 -7.57 -30.76 -18.25
CA VAL A 400 -6.65 -31.23 -19.29
C VAL A 400 -7.42 -32.25 -20.10
N THR A 401 -7.90 -31.88 -21.29
CA THR A 401 -8.42 -32.87 -22.22
C THR A 401 -7.28 -33.85 -22.51
N ASP A 402 -7.53 -35.14 -22.34
CA ASP A 402 -6.53 -36.18 -22.56
C ASP A 402 -5.97 -36.04 -23.98
N ALA A 403 -4.71 -35.58 -24.09
CA ALA A 403 -4.08 -35.26 -25.37
C ALA A 403 -4.04 -36.49 -26.30
N ARG A 404 -4.20 -37.71 -25.74
CA ARG A 404 -4.40 -38.95 -26.51
C ARG A 404 -5.49 -38.81 -27.56
N ASN A 405 -6.59 -38.12 -27.28
CA ASN A 405 -7.67 -37.93 -28.25
C ASN A 405 -7.26 -37.03 -29.42
N ILE A 406 -6.42 -36.01 -29.17
CA ILE A 406 -5.85 -35.15 -30.21
C ILE A 406 -4.86 -35.96 -31.06
N PHE A 407 -4.04 -36.80 -30.44
CA PHE A 407 -3.12 -37.69 -31.16
C PHE A 407 -3.85 -38.79 -31.96
N ILE A 408 -4.96 -39.32 -31.46
CA ILE A 408 -5.80 -40.28 -32.20
C ILE A 408 -6.47 -39.58 -33.39
N ALA A 409 -6.99 -38.36 -33.20
CA ALA A 409 -7.59 -37.58 -34.27
C ALA A 409 -6.57 -37.21 -35.37
N SER A 410 -5.32 -36.94 -35.00
CA SER A 410 -4.25 -36.63 -35.97
C SER A 410 -3.79 -37.85 -36.79
N LEU A 411 -4.11 -39.07 -36.39
CA LEU A 411 -3.89 -40.29 -37.19
C LEU A 411 -4.98 -40.49 -38.26
N GLY A 412 -6.09 -39.75 -38.23
CA GLY A 412 -7.19 -39.84 -39.19
C GLY A 412 -6.74 -39.80 -40.66
N PRO A 413 -5.92 -38.81 -41.08
CA PRO A 413 -5.39 -38.75 -42.44
C PRO A 413 -4.57 -39.98 -42.86
N LEU A 414 -3.80 -40.58 -41.94
CA LEU A 414 -3.01 -41.79 -42.21
C LEU A 414 -3.91 -43.02 -42.41
N ILE A 415 -4.97 -43.14 -41.60
CA ILE A 415 -5.95 -44.21 -41.74
C ILE A 415 -6.72 -44.07 -43.06
N ILE A 416 -7.16 -42.86 -43.41
CA ILE A 416 -7.82 -42.56 -44.70
C ILE A 416 -6.87 -42.88 -45.86
N GLY A 417 -5.61 -42.47 -45.77
CA GLY A 417 -4.59 -42.76 -46.78
C GLY A 417 -4.36 -44.27 -46.97
N LEU A 418 -4.29 -45.03 -45.87
CA LEU A 418 -4.16 -46.48 -45.89
C LEU A 418 -5.37 -47.17 -46.54
N VAL A 419 -6.59 -46.73 -46.21
CA VAL A 419 -7.83 -47.25 -46.80
C VAL A 419 -7.87 -46.98 -48.31
N ILE A 420 -7.56 -45.75 -48.74
CA ILE A 420 -7.48 -45.40 -50.16
C ILE A 420 -6.43 -46.25 -50.88
N TYR A 421 -5.26 -46.47 -50.26
CA TYR A 421 -4.19 -47.30 -50.81
C TYR A 421 -4.64 -48.76 -50.99
N ILE A 422 -5.31 -49.36 -49.99
CA ILE A 422 -5.82 -50.73 -50.06
C ILE A 422 -6.90 -50.86 -51.14
N ILE A 423 -7.87 -49.93 -51.19
CA ILE A 423 -8.93 -49.91 -52.22
C ILE A 423 -8.32 -49.86 -53.63
N ARG A 424 -7.28 -49.03 -53.84
CA ARG A 424 -6.59 -48.93 -55.13
C ARG A 424 -5.79 -50.18 -55.51
N ARG A 425 -5.41 -51.02 -54.55
CA ARG A 425 -4.60 -52.23 -54.79
C ARG A 425 -5.43 -53.49 -54.95
N VAL A 426 -6.61 -53.54 -54.34
CA VAL A 426 -7.56 -54.67 -54.40
C VAL A 426 -8.59 -54.48 -55.53
N GLY A 427 -8.81 -53.24 -55.98
CA GLY A 427 -9.62 -52.92 -57.18
C GLY A 427 -8.85 -52.96 -58.50
N ARG A 428 -7.61 -53.46 -58.50
CA ARG A 428 -6.85 -53.91 -59.67
C ARG A 428 -6.64 -55.41 -59.53
#